data_AF-A0A3B0UZV1-F1
#
_entry.id   AF-A0A3B0UZV1-F1
#
_cell.length_a   1.000
_cell.length_b   1.000
_cell.length_c   1.000
_cell.angle_alpha   90.00
_cell.angle_beta   90.00
_cell.angle_gamma   90.00
#
_symmetry.space_group_name_H-M   'P 1'
#
loop_
_entity.id
_entity.type
_entity.pdbx_description
1 polymer ?
#
loop_
_entity_poly.entity_id
_entity_poly.type
_entity_poly.pdbx_seq_one_letter_code
_entity_poly.pdbx_strand_id
1 'polypeptide(L)'
;TAGSFSVSGTSGRDEDIIRFTPTSLGAATSGSWSLEFDGSDVGLASSSSEDVWGVWLDETNGDIYLTTRGSFTVTGASGDGADIFTCGSPTTGSSTACTFSLFWDGSLDGFGGEAMDGLFVERP
;
A
#
# COMPACT_ATOMS: atom_id res chain seq x y z
N THR A 1 7.50 2.05 -1.55
CA THR A 1 8.99 2.04 -1.69
C THR A 1 9.52 3.38 -1.15
N ALA A 2 10.83 3.60 -1.01
CA ALA A 2 11.35 4.94 -0.65
C ALA A 2 11.95 5.60 -1.91
N GLY A 3 11.16 6.46 -2.58
CA GLY A 3 11.45 6.98 -3.91
C GLY A 3 11.04 6.06 -5.06
N SER A 4 11.35 6.46 -6.28
CA SER A 4 10.98 5.71 -7.49
C SER A 4 11.74 4.38 -7.64
N PHE A 5 11.06 3.39 -8.22
CA PHE A 5 11.66 2.10 -8.57
C PHE A 5 11.56 1.83 -10.08
N SER A 6 12.45 0.97 -10.57
CA SER A 6 12.38 0.43 -11.93
C SER A 6 12.95 -0.98 -11.95
N VAL A 7 12.16 -1.91 -12.50
CA VAL A 7 12.52 -3.31 -12.71
C VAL A 7 12.10 -3.73 -14.11
N SER A 8 12.56 -4.89 -14.58
CA SER A 8 12.06 -5.43 -15.85
C SER A 8 10.55 -5.68 -15.76
N GLY A 9 9.79 -5.01 -16.62
CA GLY A 9 8.33 -5.14 -16.73
C GLY A 9 7.52 -4.01 -16.08
N THR A 10 8.08 -3.25 -15.14
CA THR A 10 7.35 -2.16 -14.47
C THR A 10 8.27 -1.13 -13.80
N SER A 11 7.73 0.07 -13.56
CA SER A 11 8.34 1.17 -12.81
C SER A 11 7.24 1.98 -12.15
N GLY A 12 7.57 2.70 -11.08
CA GLY A 12 6.62 3.46 -10.31
C GLY A 12 7.29 4.31 -9.24
N ARG A 13 6.49 4.83 -8.31
CA ARG A 13 6.87 5.75 -7.24
C ARG A 13 6.72 5.12 -5.85
N ASP A 14 6.91 5.94 -4.84
CA ASP A 14 6.94 5.62 -3.42
C ASP A 14 5.63 4.96 -2.96
N GLU A 15 4.53 5.42 -3.53
CA GLU A 15 3.14 5.13 -3.20
C GLU A 15 2.61 3.85 -3.86
N ASP A 16 3.39 3.28 -4.78
CA ASP A 16 2.97 2.12 -5.56
C ASP A 16 3.40 0.80 -4.91
N ILE A 17 2.62 -0.26 -5.16
CA ILE A 17 2.96 -1.63 -4.76
C ILE A 17 3.24 -2.45 -6.02
N ILE A 18 4.34 -3.21 -5.98
CA ILE A 18 4.68 -4.17 -7.04
C ILE A 18 4.62 -5.60 -6.52
N ARG A 19 4.16 -6.50 -7.39
CA ARG A 19 4.08 -7.93 -7.13
C ARG A 19 5.18 -8.66 -7.87
N PHE A 20 5.87 -9.54 -7.16
CA PHE A 20 6.72 -10.55 -7.78
C PHE A 20 5.92 -11.84 -7.98
N THR A 21 5.90 -12.35 -9.22
CA THR A 21 5.38 -13.68 -9.53
C THR A 21 6.57 -14.61 -9.80
N PRO A 22 6.95 -15.49 -8.86
CA PRO A 22 8.10 -16.37 -9.03
C PRO A 22 7.81 -17.49 -10.03
N THR A 23 8.78 -17.77 -10.88
CA THR A 23 8.90 -19.04 -11.63
C THR A 23 9.81 -20.04 -10.93
N SER A 24 10.76 -19.55 -10.13
CA SER A 24 11.56 -20.35 -9.19
C SER A 24 11.98 -19.52 -7.98
N LEU A 25 12.04 -20.15 -6.80
CA LEU A 25 12.56 -19.56 -5.56
C LEU A 25 13.84 -20.27 -5.13
N GLY A 26 14.67 -19.60 -4.33
CA GLY A 26 15.91 -20.13 -3.77
C GLY A 26 17.10 -19.24 -4.05
N ALA A 27 18.32 -19.80 -4.08
CA ALA A 27 19.53 -19.02 -4.35
C ALA A 27 19.51 -18.34 -5.74
N ALA A 28 18.85 -18.96 -6.72
CA ALA A 28 18.58 -18.40 -8.03
C ALA A 28 17.06 -18.18 -8.20
N THR A 29 16.56 -17.12 -7.58
CA THR A 29 15.17 -16.68 -7.74
C THR A 29 14.95 -16.15 -9.16
N SER A 30 13.89 -16.62 -9.81
CA SER A 30 13.46 -16.17 -11.13
C SER A 30 11.96 -15.92 -11.14
N GLY A 31 11.50 -15.01 -11.99
CA GLY A 31 10.10 -14.63 -12.08
C GLY A 31 9.93 -13.31 -12.82
N SER A 32 8.72 -12.75 -12.72
CA SER A 32 8.36 -11.47 -13.33
C SER A 32 7.81 -10.51 -12.28
N TRP A 33 8.07 -9.23 -12.48
CA TRP A 33 7.46 -8.14 -11.70
C TRP A 33 6.30 -7.52 -12.47
N SER A 34 5.27 -7.13 -11.75
CA SER A 34 4.14 -6.33 -12.26
C SER A 34 3.76 -5.26 -11.24
N LEU A 35 3.16 -4.18 -11.73
CA LEU A 35 2.48 -3.21 -10.87
C LEU A 35 1.22 -3.87 -10.30
N GLU A 36 1.05 -3.81 -8.98
CA GLU A 36 -0.12 -4.34 -8.28
C GLU A 36 -1.10 -3.23 -7.94
N PHE A 37 -0.59 -2.10 -7.46
CA PHE A 37 -1.36 -0.94 -7.04
C PHE A 37 -0.60 0.32 -7.48
N ASP A 38 -1.30 1.19 -8.19
CA ASP A 38 -0.84 2.52 -8.59
C ASP A 38 -1.46 3.54 -7.63
N GLY A 39 -0.66 4.09 -6.72
CA GLY A 39 -1.12 5.05 -5.71
C GLY A 39 -1.50 6.39 -6.33
N SER A 40 -0.97 6.73 -7.51
CA SER A 40 -1.24 8.00 -8.19
C SER A 40 -2.67 8.05 -8.72
N ASP A 41 -3.19 6.92 -9.21
CA ASP A 41 -4.56 6.81 -9.73
C ASP A 41 -5.63 7.01 -8.64
N VAL A 42 -5.27 6.76 -7.38
CA VAL A 42 -6.19 6.82 -6.23
C VAL A 42 -5.88 7.96 -5.27
N GLY A 43 -5.00 8.88 -5.65
CA GLY A 43 -4.80 10.14 -4.94
C GLY A 43 -3.79 10.10 -3.79
N LEU A 44 -2.94 9.07 -3.69
CA LEU A 44 -1.84 9.03 -2.72
C LEU A 44 -0.59 9.79 -3.19
N ALA A 45 -0.60 10.43 -4.35
CA ALA A 45 0.60 11.07 -4.91
C ALA A 45 0.70 12.59 -4.66
N SER A 46 -0.05 13.14 -3.70
CA SER A 46 -0.13 14.60 -3.52
C SER A 46 1.00 15.18 -2.67
N SER A 47 1.67 14.36 -1.87
CA SER A 47 2.76 14.76 -0.99
C SER A 47 3.69 13.59 -0.62
N SER A 48 4.91 13.89 -0.17
CA SER A 48 5.86 12.88 0.31
C SER A 48 5.49 12.26 1.67
N SER A 49 4.33 12.62 2.24
CA SER A 49 3.81 11.95 3.44
C SER A 49 2.85 10.82 3.08
N GLU A 50 2.35 10.77 1.84
CA GLU A 50 1.39 9.78 1.37
C GLU A 50 2.08 8.55 0.75
N ASP A 51 3.41 8.48 0.79
CA ASP A 51 4.22 7.30 0.48
C ASP A 51 3.66 6.08 1.24
N VAL A 52 3.33 5.00 0.53
CA VAL A 52 2.91 3.74 1.15
C VAL A 52 4.07 3.17 1.96
N TRP A 53 3.84 2.99 3.26
CA TRP A 53 4.89 2.63 4.22
C TRP A 53 4.75 1.21 4.76
N GLY A 54 3.52 0.73 4.89
CA GLY A 54 3.17 -0.63 5.27
C GLY A 54 2.00 -1.13 4.43
N VAL A 55 2.00 -2.43 4.14
CA VAL A 55 0.95 -3.07 3.35
C VAL A 55 0.63 -4.46 3.89
N TRP A 56 -0.66 -4.79 3.90
CA TRP A 56 -1.13 -6.17 4.04
C TRP A 56 -2.25 -6.42 3.02
N LEU A 57 -2.15 -7.54 2.29
CA LEU A 57 -3.14 -7.95 1.30
C LEU A 57 -4.01 -9.06 1.89
N ASP A 58 -5.32 -8.87 1.90
CA ASP A 58 -6.25 -9.93 2.23
C ASP A 58 -6.49 -10.82 1.01
N GLU A 59 -5.92 -12.02 1.02
CA GLU A 59 -6.09 -12.98 -0.08
C GLU A 59 -7.52 -13.52 -0.21
N THR A 60 -8.37 -13.34 0.80
CA THR A 60 -9.75 -13.86 0.80
C THR A 60 -10.69 -12.98 -0.02
N ASN A 61 -10.54 -11.66 0.10
CA ASN A 61 -11.43 -10.70 -0.57
C ASN A 61 -10.71 -9.69 -1.48
N GLY A 62 -9.37 -9.66 -1.47
CA GLY A 62 -8.54 -8.79 -2.30
C GLY A 62 -8.36 -7.38 -1.74
N ASP A 63 -8.86 -7.07 -0.54
CA ASP A 63 -8.68 -5.74 0.05
C ASP A 63 -7.20 -5.50 0.40
N ILE A 64 -6.75 -4.25 0.20
CA ILE A 64 -5.39 -3.83 0.52
C ILE A 64 -5.46 -2.92 1.74
N TYR A 65 -4.73 -3.28 2.78
CA TYR A 65 -4.56 -2.49 4.00
C TYR A 65 -3.26 -1.74 3.89
N LEU A 66 -3.32 -0.43 4.12
CA LEU A 66 -2.24 0.50 3.85
C LEU A 66 -1.97 1.34 5.09
N THR A 67 -0.70 1.69 5.26
CA THR A 67 -0.26 2.84 6.04
C THR A 67 0.53 3.77 5.13
N THR A 68 0.63 5.02 5.52
CA THR A 68 1.51 5.97 4.84
C THR A 68 2.61 6.45 5.76
N ARG A 69 3.64 7.09 5.18
CA ARG A 69 4.79 7.57 5.94
C ARG A 69 4.43 8.71 6.91
N GLY A 70 3.36 9.44 6.65
CA GLY A 70 2.85 10.52 7.48
C GLY A 70 1.38 10.76 7.24
N SER A 71 0.96 12.03 7.16
CA SER A 71 -0.44 12.36 6.89
C SER A 71 -0.89 11.98 5.49
N PHE A 72 -2.11 11.46 5.38
CA PHE A 72 -2.76 11.17 4.10
C PHE A 72 -4.18 11.73 4.04
N THR A 73 -4.63 12.05 2.83
CA THR A 73 -6.02 12.44 2.58
C THR A 73 -6.46 11.96 1.20
N VAL A 74 -7.36 10.98 1.20
CA VAL A 74 -7.98 10.42 0.00
C VAL A 74 -9.51 10.56 0.09
N THR A 75 -10.21 10.30 -1.01
CA THR A 75 -11.68 10.31 -0.95
C THR A 75 -12.16 9.16 -0.06
N GLY A 76 -12.78 9.48 1.07
CA GLY A 76 -13.37 8.51 2.01
C GLY A 76 -12.51 8.20 3.24
N ALA A 77 -11.25 8.62 3.29
CA ALA A 77 -10.38 8.40 4.45
C ALA A 77 -9.31 9.51 4.58
N SER A 78 -8.94 9.82 5.82
CA SER A 78 -7.82 10.70 6.16
C SER A 78 -7.26 10.28 7.51
N GLY A 79 -5.97 10.47 7.71
CA GLY A 79 -5.28 10.09 8.94
C GLY A 79 -3.80 10.47 8.90
N ASP A 80 -3.02 9.86 9.78
CA ASP A 80 -1.57 9.98 9.80
C ASP A 80 -0.83 8.64 9.74
N GLY A 81 0.48 8.67 9.93
CA GLY A 81 1.33 7.50 9.80
C GLY A 81 1.04 6.43 10.87
N ALA A 82 0.29 6.78 11.91
CA ALA A 82 -0.14 5.86 12.95
C ALA A 82 -1.46 5.14 12.61
N ASP A 83 -2.06 5.42 11.45
CA ASP A 83 -3.37 4.87 11.08
C ASP A 83 -3.28 3.81 9.98
N ILE A 84 -4.24 2.88 10.00
CA ILE A 84 -4.44 1.89 8.93
C ILE A 84 -5.73 2.25 8.19
N PHE A 85 -5.66 2.30 6.87
CA PHE A 85 -6.83 2.47 6.00
C PHE A 85 -6.84 1.39 4.93
N THR A 86 -8.03 1.10 4.40
CA THR A 86 -8.22 0.04 3.41
C THR A 86 -8.57 0.63 2.07
N CYS A 87 -8.03 0.02 1.02
CA CYS A 87 -8.45 0.14 -0.37
C CYS A 87 -9.32 -1.08 -0.69
N GLY A 88 -10.64 -0.92 -0.58
CA GLY A 88 -11.61 -2.01 -0.69
C GLY A 88 -12.02 -2.32 -2.13
N SER A 89 -12.12 -3.61 -2.45
CA SER A 89 -12.47 -4.12 -3.79
C SER A 89 -11.67 -3.47 -4.94
N PRO A 90 -10.33 -3.54 -4.91
CA PRO A 90 -9.49 -2.83 -5.86
C PRO A 90 -9.55 -3.40 -7.27
N THR A 91 -9.46 -2.53 -8.28
CA THR A 91 -8.85 -2.89 -9.57
C THR A 91 -7.35 -2.74 -9.43
N THR A 92 -6.58 -3.79 -9.80
CA THR A 92 -5.12 -3.81 -9.66
C THR A 92 -4.42 -3.49 -10.98
N GLY A 93 -3.14 -3.11 -10.90
CA GLY A 93 -2.31 -2.74 -12.05
C GLY A 93 -2.22 -1.23 -12.28
N SER A 94 -1.89 -0.82 -13.50
CA SER A 94 -1.67 0.59 -13.89
C SER A 94 -2.95 1.42 -14.09
N SER A 95 -4.09 0.90 -13.65
CA SER A 95 -5.37 1.59 -13.66
C SER A 95 -6.08 1.18 -12.38
N THR A 96 -5.54 1.70 -11.28
CA THR A 96 -5.98 1.33 -9.94
C THR A 96 -7.19 2.15 -9.54
N ALA A 97 -8.19 1.50 -8.96
CA ALA A 97 -9.37 2.14 -8.39
C ALA A 97 -9.86 1.31 -7.22
N CYS A 98 -10.32 1.96 -6.16
CA CYS A 98 -10.94 1.29 -5.01
C CYS A 98 -11.76 2.27 -4.18
N THR A 99 -12.41 1.75 -3.14
CA THR A 99 -13.09 2.57 -2.13
C THR A 99 -12.24 2.62 -0.88
N PHE A 100 -11.81 3.81 -0.47
CA PHE A 100 -11.07 3.96 0.78
C PHE A 100 -11.97 4.04 2.01
N SER A 101 -11.50 3.46 3.12
CA SER A 101 -12.07 3.66 4.45
C SER A 101 -11.00 3.58 5.54
N LEU A 102 -11.12 4.40 6.58
CA LEU A 102 -10.28 4.25 7.78
C LEU A 102 -10.61 2.91 8.46
N PHE A 103 -9.61 2.08 8.69
CA PHE A 103 -9.77 0.77 9.32
C PHE A 103 -9.44 0.82 10.81
N TRP A 104 -8.36 1.50 11.17
CA TRP A 104 -7.91 1.65 12.55
C TRP A 104 -7.18 2.99 12.73
N ASP A 105 -7.50 3.70 13.80
CA ASP A 105 -6.88 4.96 14.21
C ASP A 105 -5.89 4.68 15.33
N GLY A 106 -4.62 4.51 14.99
CA GLY A 106 -3.60 4.18 15.98
C GLY A 106 -3.22 5.37 16.84
N SER A 107 -3.47 6.59 16.35
CA SER A 107 -3.32 7.80 17.14
C SER A 107 -4.19 7.78 18.40
N LEU A 108 -5.39 7.18 18.33
CA LEU A 108 -6.28 6.97 19.49
C LEU A 108 -5.90 5.77 20.37
N ASP A 109 -5.04 4.88 19.88
CA ASP A 109 -4.64 3.63 20.55
C ASP A 109 -3.16 3.63 20.99
N GLY A 110 -2.57 4.83 21.14
CA GLY A 110 -1.25 5.00 21.75
C GLY A 110 -0.07 5.01 20.78
N PHE A 111 -0.33 5.04 19.47
CA PHE A 111 0.67 5.19 18.41
C PHE A 111 0.77 6.63 17.89
N GLY A 112 0.10 7.59 18.54
CA GLY A 112 0.12 8.99 18.11
C GLY A 112 1.54 9.55 17.97
N GLY A 113 1.86 10.05 16.78
CA GLY A 113 3.19 10.57 16.42
C GLY A 113 4.17 9.53 15.88
N GLU A 114 3.80 8.24 15.86
CA GLU A 114 4.56 7.18 15.22
C GLU A 114 4.18 7.02 13.75
N ALA A 115 5.01 6.32 12.98
CA ALA A 115 4.72 5.94 11.60
C ALA A 115 4.91 4.43 11.43
N MET A 116 3.82 3.72 11.12
CA MET A 116 3.83 2.26 10.95
C MET A 116 4.42 1.86 9.60
N ASP A 117 5.53 1.13 9.63
CA ASP A 117 6.27 0.65 8.46
C ASP A 117 6.01 -0.83 8.12
N GLY A 118 5.09 -1.46 8.85
CA GLY A 118 4.69 -2.84 8.65
C GLY A 118 3.43 -3.16 9.42
N LEU A 119 2.59 -4.02 8.84
CA LEU A 119 1.36 -4.47 9.49
C LEU A 119 0.99 -5.89 9.06
N PHE A 120 0.24 -6.56 9.91
CA PHE A 120 -0.44 -7.82 9.62
C PHE A 120 -1.81 -7.78 10.29
N VAL A 121 -2.86 -8.10 9.54
CA VAL A 121 -4.21 -8.14 10.07
C VAL A 121 -4.68 -9.60 10.08
N GLU A 122 -4.94 -10.14 11.26
CA GLU A 122 -5.59 -11.45 11.38
C GLU A 122 -7.10 -11.25 11.28
N ARG A 123 -7.75 -11.95 10.35
CA ARG A 123 -9.22 -12.01 10.32
C ARG A 123 -9.70 -13.22 11.12
N PRO A 124 -10.71 -13.05 11.98
CA PRO A 124 -11.31 -14.15 12.73
C PRO A 124 -12.11 -15.12 11.83
#